data_AF-A0A9X3PVG2-F1
#
_entry.id   AF-A0A9X3PVG2-F1
#
_cell.length_a   1.000
_cell.length_b   1.000
_cell.length_c   1.000
_cell.angle_alpha   90.00
_cell.angle_beta   90.00
_cell.angle_gamma   90.00
#
_symmetry.space_group_name_H-M   'P 1'
#
loop_
_entity.id
_entity.type
_entity.pdbx_description
1 polymer ?
#
loop_
_entity_poly.entity_id
_entity_poly.type
_entity_poly.pdbx_seq_one_letter_code
_entity_poly.pdbx_strand_id
1 'polypeptide(L)' 'MKYVDEQETPRHAEYCAHLTTVDEVERRSGLNFFHALSQTAQDQLEGRPGALAVRLGCSP' A
#
# COMPACT_ATOMS: atom_id res chain seq x y z
N MET A 1 -0.10 0.89 5.15
CA MET A 1 -1.10 0.20 4.32
C MET A 1 -1.50 1.17 3.23
N LYS A 2 -1.32 0.76 1.98
CA LYS A 2 -1.78 1.52 0.80
C LYS A 2 -2.63 0.57 -0.04
N TYR A 3 -3.63 1.15 -0.69
CA TYR A 3 -4.63 0.45 -1.48
C TYR A 3 -4.63 1.07 -2.86
N VAL A 4 -4.57 0.25 -3.90
CA VAL A 4 -4.71 0.70 -5.28
C VAL A 4 -5.69 -0.23 -5.96
N ASP A 5 -6.85 0.32 -6.32
CA ASP A 5 -7.79 -0.34 -7.21
C ASP A 5 -7.51 0.05 -8.66
N GLU A 6 -7.73 -0.91 -9.55
CA GLU A 6 -7.82 -0.63 -10.96
C GLU A 6 -9.19 -0.03 -11.25
N GLN A 7 -9.28 0.81 -12.28
CA GLN A 7 -10.53 1.49 -12.62
C GLN A 7 -11.67 0.50 -12.96
N GLU A 8 -11.30 -0.70 -13.38
CA GLU A 8 -12.20 -1.81 -13.73
C GLU A 8 -12.51 -2.72 -12.53
N THR A 9 -12.01 -2.43 -11.33
CA THR A 9 -12.30 -3.24 -10.13
C THR A 9 -13.83 -3.33 -9.94
N PRO A 10 -14.41 -4.55 -9.88
CA PRO A 10 -15.83 -4.72 -9.65
C PRO A 10 -16.28 -4.06 -8.33
N ARG A 11 -17.48 -3.46 -8.32
CA ARG A 11 -18.02 -2.78 -7.13
C ARG A 11 -18.07 -3.64 -5.86
N HIS A 12 -18.14 -4.96 -6.01
CA HIS A 12 -18.21 -5.94 -4.93
C HIS A 12 -16.87 -6.64 -4.66
N ALA A 13 -15.77 -6.14 -5.24
CA ALA A 13 -14.45 -6.69 -4.98
C ALA A 13 -14.04 -6.47 -3.53
N GLU A 14 -13.41 -7.47 -2.95
CA GLU A 14 -12.87 -7.42 -1.60
C GLU A 14 -11.59 -6.58 -1.60
N TYR A 15 -11.60 -5.47 -0.86
CA TYR A 15 -10.44 -4.55 -0.81
C TYR A 15 -9.16 -5.25 -0.28
N CYS A 16 -9.31 -6.33 0.49
CA CYS A 16 -8.16 -7.11 0.97
C CYS A 16 -7.37 -7.77 -0.17
N ALA A 17 -7.99 -8.00 -1.33
CA ALA A 17 -7.33 -8.57 -2.50
C ALA A 17 -6.44 -7.56 -3.26
N HIS A 18 -6.56 -6.26 -2.98
CA HIS A 18 -5.87 -5.18 -3.71
C HIS A 18 -4.93 -4.36 -2.81
N LEU A 19 -4.44 -4.98 -1.72
CA LEU A 19 -3.43 -4.38 -0.86
C LEU A 19 -2.07 -4.35 -1.56
N THR A 20 -1.34 -3.25 -1.39
CA THR A 20 -0.02 -3.07 -1.99
C THR A 20 0.96 -2.35 -1.06
N THR A 21 2.21 -2.28 -1.48
CA THR A 21 3.31 -1.58 -0.79
C THR A 21 3.34 -0.11 -1.21
N VAL A 22 4.03 0.74 -0.43
CA VAL A 22 4.21 2.14 -0.83
C VAL A 22 5.15 2.21 -2.03
N ASP A 23 6.22 1.41 -2.05
CA ASP A 23 7.16 1.28 -3.17
C ASP A 23 6.46 1.07 -4.51
N GLU A 24 5.46 0.18 -4.54
CA GLU A 24 4.75 -0.14 -5.78
C GLU A 24 3.90 1.04 -6.27
N VAL A 25 3.34 1.84 -5.35
CA VAL A 25 2.61 3.06 -5.70
C VAL A 25 3.56 4.14 -6.20
N GLU A 26 4.71 4.31 -5.57
CA GLU A 26 5.74 5.27 -5.99
C GLU A 26 6.28 4.94 -7.38
N ARG A 27 6.61 3.67 -7.61
CA ARG A 27 7.08 3.19 -8.91
C ARG A 27 6.09 3.47 -10.04
N ARG A 28 4.79 3.39 -9.77
CA ARG A 28 3.72 3.63 -10.76
C ARG A 28 3.38 5.10 -10.93
N SER A 29 3.53 5.91 -9.88
CA SER A 29 3.09 7.31 -9.87
C SER A 29 4.21 8.33 -10.09
N GLY A 30 5.47 7.94 -9.88
CA GLY A 30 6.62 8.86 -9.87
C GLY A 30 6.67 9.79 -8.65
N LEU A 31 5.87 9.50 -7.62
CA LEU A 31 5.83 10.26 -6.37
C LEU A 31 6.81 9.68 -5.34
N ASN A 32 7.14 10.50 -4.33
CA ASN A 32 7.85 10.09 -3.12
C ASN A 32 6.97 10.42 -1.90
N PHE A 33 6.34 9.38 -1.36
CA PHE A 33 5.60 9.40 -0.11
C PHE A 33 6.57 9.33 1.06
N PHE A 34 6.11 9.81 2.23
CA PHE A 34 6.93 9.85 3.44
C PHE A 34 8.33 10.48 3.26
N HIS A 35 8.55 11.35 2.27
CA HIS A 35 9.80 12.06 1.98
C HIS A 35 10.42 12.81 3.18
N ALA A 36 9.63 13.09 4.23
CA ALA A 36 10.10 13.69 5.47
C ALA A 36 10.76 12.69 6.45
N LEU A 37 10.62 11.38 6.21
CA LEU A 37 11.32 10.32 6.95
C LEU A 37 12.73 10.13 6.39
N SER A 38 13.64 9.59 7.21
CA SER A 38 14.96 9.19 6.72
C SER A 38 14.86 8.05 5.71
N GLN A 39 15.84 7.95 4.81
CA GLN A 39 15.89 6.87 3.80
C GLN A 39 15.77 5.49 4.44
N THR A 40 16.48 5.26 5.55
CA THR A 40 16.41 3.99 6.28
C THR A 40 15.02 3.69 6.83
N ALA A 41 14.26 4.70 7.24
CA ALA A 41 12.88 4.51 7.70
C ALA A 41 11.92 4.26 6.53
N GLN A 42 12.14 4.91 5.38
CA GLN A 42 11.42 4.63 4.12
C GLN A 42 11.65 3.18 3.70
N ASP A 43 12.92 2.75 3.56
CA ASP A 43 13.29 1.38 3.17
C ASP A 43 12.68 0.29 4.08
N GLN A 44 12.48 0.60 5.36
CA GLN A 44 11.90 -0.34 6.33
C GLN A 44 10.37 -0.43 6.24
N LEU A 45 9.70 0.66 5.88
CA LEU A 45 8.24 0.80 5.97
C LEU A 45 7.56 0.63 4.61
N GLU A 46 8.17 1.12 3.55
CA GLU A 46 7.52 1.29 2.26
C GLU A 46 7.44 -0.02 1.47
N GLY A 47 8.47 -0.87 1.57
CA GLY A 47 8.53 -2.18 0.91
C GLY A 47 7.74 -3.29 1.59
N ARG A 48 6.96 -3.01 2.65
CA ARG A 48 6.23 -4.02 3.42
C ARG A 48 4.74 -3.70 3.53
N PRO A 49 3.84 -4.67 3.31
CA PRO A 49 2.44 -4.52 3.68
C PRO A 49 2.31 -4.26 5.19
N GLY A 50 1.78 -3.10 5.56
CA GLY A 50 1.61 -2.73 6.97
C GLY A 50 0.46 -3.50 7.65
N ALA A 51 0.58 -3.75 8.96
CA ALA A 51 -0.39 -4.51 9.76
C ALA A 51 -1.78 -3.85 9.93
N LEU A 52 -1.98 -2.63 9.42
CA LEU A 52 -3.28 -1.94 9.52
C LEU A 52 -4.38 -2.70 8.77
N ALA A 53 -4.05 -3.40 7.67
CA ALA A 53 -5.02 -4.18 6.91
C ALA A 53 -5.68 -5.27 7.75
N VAL A 54 -4.88 -5.95 8.59
CA VAL A 54 -5.36 -6.97 9.52
C VAL A 54 -6.34 -6.38 10.54
N ARG A 55 -6.05 -5.16 11.02
CA ARG A 55 -6.96 -4.45 11.94
C ARG A 55 -8.26 -3.99 11.29
N LEU A 56 -8.27 -3.85 9.97
CA LEU A 56 -9.45 -3.43 9.20
C LEU A 56 -10.32 -4.62 8.74
N GLY A 57 -9.91 -5.86 9.04
CA GLY A 57 -10.70 -7.06 8.73
C GLY A 57 -10.11 -7.95 7.64
N CYS A 58 -8.92 -7.64 7.12
CA CYS A 58 -8.24 -8.54 6.21
C CYS A 58 -7.60 -9.70 6.95
N SER A 59 -7.79 -10.92 6.46
CA SER A 59 -7.01 -12.07 6.93
C SER A 59 -5.56 -11.96 6.43
N PRO A 60 -4.57 -12.32 7.26
CA PRO A 60 -3.16 -12.35 6.88
C PRO A 60 -2.85 -13.41 5.83
#